data_AF-A0A316FAA0-F1
#
_entry.id   AF-A0A316FAA0-F1
#
_cell.length_a   1.000
_cell.length_b   1.000
_cell.length_c   1.000
_cell.angle_alpha   90.00
_cell.angle_beta   90.00
_cell.angle_gamma   90.00
#
_symmetry.space_group_name_H-M   'P 1'
#
loop_
_entity.id
_entity.type
_entity.pdbx_description
1 polymer ?
#
loop_
_entity_poly.entity_id
_entity_poly.type
_entity_poly.pdbx_seq_one_letter_code
_entity_poly.pdbx_strand_id
1 'polypeptide(L)'
;MSEVHYVTATAIDMTGNWPVRVEVHLAEVDGTAAVILGNAPLIDIGDIRSSRLPTPLDLCCDVVGRDDDHTVLIRLGHGATDRQGRDTFRVAAEAVRPETPGEIFERLLLSHHVDPDTLTDVESAWLAFTEFCQTGFDGLEDDGFVVQWGRYSWTDRTATLSFTRQYTLADRIPWQVSLDMRFAGFHTLATGDSGFDFTPPGPARAAALAAVRATVTENPHLYDLWRAVPRRSALTVERAD
;
A
#
# COMPACT_ATOMS: atom_id res chain seq x y z
N MET A 1 13.12 9.98 -4.64
CA MET A 1 12.67 9.32 -3.39
C MET A 1 13.57 8.12 -3.19
N SER A 2 14.00 7.84 -1.96
CA SER A 2 14.68 6.57 -1.66
C SER A 2 13.67 5.43 -1.85
N GLU A 3 14.09 4.37 -2.53
CA GLU A 3 13.26 3.19 -2.76
C GLU A 3 13.14 2.42 -1.44
N VAL A 4 11.93 2.26 -0.94
CA VAL A 4 11.67 1.55 0.32
C VAL A 4 11.67 0.06 0.04
N HIS A 5 12.39 -0.69 0.87
CA HIS A 5 12.50 -2.13 0.77
C HIS A 5 11.92 -2.78 2.03
N TYR A 6 11.63 -4.07 1.92
CA TYR A 6 11.32 -4.91 3.07
C TYR A 6 12.30 -6.06 3.15
N VAL A 7 12.64 -6.44 4.38
CA VAL A 7 13.37 -7.67 4.65
C VAL A 7 12.47 -8.66 5.38
N THR A 8 12.45 -9.90 4.93
CA THR A 8 11.69 -10.96 5.60
C THR A 8 12.41 -11.40 6.88
N ALA A 9 11.72 -11.26 8.00
CA ALA A 9 12.07 -11.76 9.32
C ALA A 9 11.06 -12.83 9.76
N THR A 10 11.31 -13.48 10.90
CA THR A 10 10.41 -14.49 11.47
C THR A 10 9.92 -14.04 12.84
N ALA A 11 8.61 -13.93 13.02
CA ALA A 11 7.98 -13.76 14.32
C ALA A 11 7.81 -15.11 15.03
N ILE A 12 8.20 -15.17 16.31
CA ILE A 12 8.19 -16.38 17.15
C ILE A 12 7.46 -16.10 18.46
N ASP A 13 6.58 -17.01 18.89
CA ASP A 13 5.93 -16.95 20.22
C ASP A 13 6.92 -17.37 21.31
N MET A 14 7.17 -16.46 22.25
CA MET A 14 8.05 -16.69 23.40
C MET A 14 7.34 -17.31 24.60
N THR A 15 6.02 -17.21 24.65
CA THR A 15 5.21 -17.45 25.85
C THR A 15 4.36 -18.70 25.75
N GLY A 16 3.93 -19.08 24.54
CA GLY A 16 3.01 -20.18 24.30
C GLY A 16 1.62 -19.99 24.94
N ASN A 17 1.36 -18.83 25.56
CA ASN A 17 0.19 -18.50 26.36
C ASN A 17 -0.12 -17.01 26.25
N TRP A 18 -1.39 -16.65 26.45
CA TRP A 18 -1.84 -15.27 26.32
C TRP A 18 -1.53 -14.42 27.56
N PRO A 19 -1.10 -13.15 27.42
CA PRO A 19 -0.83 -12.42 26.16
C PRO A 19 0.47 -12.85 25.49
N VAL A 20 0.40 -13.09 24.17
CA VAL A 20 1.54 -13.54 23.35
C VAL A 20 2.62 -12.47 23.35
N ARG A 21 3.84 -12.84 23.77
CA ARG A 21 5.04 -12.06 23.49
C ARG A 21 5.70 -12.63 22.25
N VAL A 22 5.90 -11.77 21.26
CA VAL A 22 6.55 -12.14 20.01
C VAL A 22 7.98 -11.61 20.02
N GLU A 23 8.93 -12.46 19.62
CA GLU A 23 10.26 -12.03 19.21
C GLU A 23 10.35 -12.07 17.69
N VAL A 24 10.94 -11.04 17.09
CA VAL A 24 11.19 -10.97 15.66
C VAL A 24 12.67 -11.28 15.42
N HIS A 25 12.92 -12.33 14.63
CA HIS A 25 14.26 -12.83 14.33
C HIS A 25 14.57 -12.53 12.87
N LEU A 26 15.63 -11.76 12.63
CA LEU A 26 16.16 -11.43 11.31
C LEU A 26 17.38 -12.30 11.03
N ALA A 27 17.34 -13.14 10.00
CA ALA A 27 18.46 -13.98 9.60
C ALA A 27 19.57 -13.14 8.94
N GLU A 28 20.82 -13.32 9.38
CA GLU A 28 22.01 -12.72 8.78
C GLU A 28 22.75 -13.75 7.89
N VAL A 29 23.54 -13.27 6.92
CA VAL A 29 24.24 -14.14 5.95
C VAL A 29 25.25 -15.09 6.60
N ASP A 30 25.76 -14.75 7.78
CA ASP A 30 26.66 -15.61 8.54
C ASP A 30 25.96 -16.79 9.26
N GLY A 31 24.64 -16.93 9.05
CA GLY A 31 23.82 -17.97 9.65
C GLY A 31 23.35 -17.64 11.07
N THR A 32 23.66 -16.45 11.59
CA THR A 32 23.12 -15.97 12.86
C THR A 32 21.74 -15.33 12.68
N ALA A 33 21.05 -15.07 13.78
CA ALA A 33 19.79 -14.34 13.78
C ALA A 33 19.83 -13.19 14.79
N ALA A 34 19.54 -11.98 14.33
CA ALA A 34 19.38 -10.81 15.16
C ALA A 34 17.96 -10.76 15.73
N VAL A 35 17.85 -10.55 17.05
CA VAL A 35 16.54 -10.32 17.69
C VAL A 35 16.24 -8.84 17.64
N ILE A 36 15.24 -8.47 16.84
CA ILE A 36 14.86 -7.08 16.59
C ILE A 36 13.96 -6.56 17.72
N LEU A 37 14.34 -5.40 18.25
CA LEU A 37 13.64 -4.62 19.25
C LEU A 37 13.12 -3.33 18.61
N GLY A 38 11.84 -3.04 18.78
CA GLY A 38 11.26 -1.80 18.27
C GLY A 38 9.84 -1.60 18.79
N ASN A 39 9.53 -0.35 19.16
CA ASN A 39 8.18 0.10 19.46
C ASN A 39 7.63 0.82 18.23
N ALA A 40 7.11 0.11 17.23
CA ALA A 40 6.63 0.76 16.01
C ALA A 40 5.68 -0.17 15.22
N PRO A 41 4.80 0.36 14.35
CA PRO A 41 3.77 -0.34 13.57
C PRO A 41 4.35 -1.23 12.46
N LEU A 42 5.48 -1.89 12.73
CA LEU A 42 6.15 -2.88 11.88
C LEU A 42 5.40 -4.21 11.81
N ILE A 43 4.37 -4.35 12.64
CA ILE A 43 3.60 -5.56 12.82
C ILE A 43 2.16 -5.11 12.75
N ASP A 44 1.45 -5.43 11.66
CA ASP A 44 0.01 -5.55 11.81
C ASP A 44 -0.24 -6.73 12.76
N ILE A 45 -0.39 -6.39 14.05
CA ILE A 45 -0.61 -7.39 15.10
C ILE A 45 -1.93 -8.13 14.80
N GLY A 46 -2.83 -7.57 14.00
CA GLY A 46 -4.01 -8.24 13.47
C GLY A 46 -3.67 -9.53 12.74
N ASP A 47 -2.66 -9.50 11.86
CA ASP A 47 -2.19 -10.66 11.10
C ASP A 47 -1.48 -11.69 11.97
N ILE A 48 -0.75 -11.27 13.00
CA ILE A 48 -0.11 -12.20 13.93
C ILE A 48 -1.14 -12.88 14.84
N ARG A 49 -2.23 -12.19 15.22
CA ARG A 49 -3.26 -12.73 16.13
C ARG A 49 -4.00 -13.96 15.56
N SER A 50 -4.09 -14.06 14.25
CA SER A 50 -4.75 -15.17 13.55
C SER A 50 -3.76 -16.22 13.00
N SER A 51 -2.47 -15.90 12.96
CA SER A 51 -1.42 -16.74 12.36
C SER A 51 -0.86 -17.79 13.32
N ARG A 52 -0.46 -18.95 12.77
CA ARG A 52 0.30 -19.97 13.52
C ARG A 52 1.76 -19.55 13.56
N LEU A 53 2.28 -19.25 14.76
CA LEU A 53 3.69 -18.96 14.95
C LEU A 53 4.52 -20.27 14.90
N PRO A 54 5.74 -20.25 14.33
CA PRO A 54 6.42 -19.10 13.74
C PRO A 54 5.83 -18.68 12.38
N THR A 55 5.80 -17.38 12.10
CA THR A 55 5.28 -16.81 10.84
C THR A 55 6.29 -15.83 10.25
N PRO A 56 6.44 -15.77 8.91
CA PRO A 56 7.21 -14.71 8.28
C PRO A 56 6.55 -13.35 8.53
N LEU A 57 7.38 -12.32 8.63
CA LEU A 57 7.01 -10.92 8.81
C LEU A 57 7.97 -10.05 8.00
N ASP A 58 7.45 -9.08 7.25
CA ASP A 58 8.28 -8.16 6.50
C ASP A 58 8.56 -6.89 7.32
N LEU A 59 9.84 -6.52 7.42
CA LEU A 59 10.31 -5.34 8.13
C LEU A 59 10.80 -4.29 7.13
N CYS A 60 10.27 -3.06 7.25
CA CYS A 60 10.72 -1.94 6.44
C CYS A 60 12.22 -1.69 6.63
N CYS A 61 12.96 -1.51 5.54
CA CYS A 61 14.38 -1.24 5.54
C CYS A 61 14.83 -0.38 4.34
N ASP A 62 15.99 0.26 4.51
CA ASP A 62 16.73 0.89 3.43
C ASP A 62 17.88 -0.04 3.00
N VAL A 63 18.06 -0.27 1.70
CA VAL A 63 19.29 -0.91 1.18
C VAL A 63 20.40 0.14 1.15
N VAL A 64 21.36 0.02 2.06
CA VAL A 64 22.47 0.99 2.21
C VAL A 64 23.71 0.58 1.43
N GLY A 65 23.82 -0.68 1.01
CA GLY A 65 24.92 -1.17 0.20
C GLY A 65 24.69 -2.60 -0.30
N ARG A 66 25.49 -3.02 -1.29
CA ARG A 66 25.58 -4.41 -1.75
C ARG A 66 27.03 -4.84 -1.62
N ASP A 67 27.26 -5.94 -0.91
CA ASP A 67 28.61 -6.51 -0.76
C ASP A 67 28.92 -7.38 -2.00
N ASP A 68 27.94 -8.17 -2.45
CA ASP A 68 27.96 -8.98 -3.68
C ASP A 68 26.53 -9.22 -4.22
N ASP A 69 26.37 -10.09 -5.22
CA ASP A 69 25.06 -10.42 -5.83
C ASP A 69 24.11 -11.17 -4.89
N HIS A 70 24.60 -11.69 -3.77
CA HIS A 70 23.85 -12.51 -2.82
C HIS A 70 23.72 -11.86 -1.43
N THR A 71 24.43 -10.76 -1.18
CA THR A 71 24.53 -10.12 0.13
C THR A 71 24.28 -8.63 0.03
N VAL A 72 23.27 -8.17 0.77
CA VAL A 72 22.94 -6.75 0.87
C VAL A 72 23.05 -6.27 2.31
N LEU A 73 23.53 -5.04 2.44
CA LEU A 73 23.58 -4.33 3.71
C LEU A 73 22.32 -3.48 3.80
N ILE A 74 21.49 -3.76 4.80
CA ILE A 74 20.24 -3.04 5.04
C ILE A 74 20.31 -2.25 6.34
N ARG A 75 19.56 -1.16 6.43
CA ARG A 75 19.25 -0.45 7.67
C ARG A 75 17.75 -0.58 7.96
N LEU A 76 17.37 -1.00 9.16
CA LEU A 76 15.95 -1.09 9.53
C LEU A 76 15.33 0.29 9.69
N GLY A 77 14.08 0.43 9.24
CA GLY A 77 13.29 1.64 9.34
C GLY A 77 12.81 1.93 10.76
N HIS A 78 12.26 3.12 10.96
CA HIS A 78 11.56 3.54 12.19
C HIS A 78 12.37 3.41 13.50
N GLY A 79 13.70 3.42 13.41
CA GLY A 79 14.58 3.31 14.58
C GLY A 79 14.57 1.93 15.24
N ALA A 80 14.17 0.89 14.51
CA ALA A 80 14.28 -0.49 14.98
C ALA A 80 15.76 -0.89 15.11
N THR A 81 16.10 -1.58 16.20
CA THR A 81 17.46 -2.03 16.49
C THR A 81 17.47 -3.43 17.06
N ASP A 82 18.56 -4.17 16.99
CA ASP A 82 18.67 -5.43 17.74
C ASP A 82 18.96 -5.21 19.25
N ARG A 83 19.09 -6.31 19.99
CA ARG A 83 19.50 -6.30 21.42
C ARG A 83 20.85 -5.62 21.70
N GLN A 84 21.70 -5.49 20.69
CA GLN A 84 23.01 -4.86 20.79
C GLN A 84 22.97 -3.38 20.35
N GLY A 85 21.80 -2.87 19.95
CA GLY A 85 21.62 -1.51 19.44
C GLY A 85 22.07 -1.33 17.99
N ARG A 86 22.28 -2.41 17.23
CA ARG A 86 22.59 -2.35 15.80
C ARG A 86 21.32 -2.03 15.02
N ASP A 87 21.41 -1.13 14.05
CA ASP A 87 20.33 -0.79 13.11
C ASP A 87 20.61 -1.30 11.69
N THR A 88 21.81 -1.83 11.45
CA THR A 88 22.32 -2.21 10.13
C THR A 88 22.72 -3.68 10.13
N PHE A 89 22.27 -4.44 9.13
CA PHE A 89 22.39 -5.90 9.07
C PHE A 89 22.81 -6.38 7.68
N ARG A 90 23.58 -7.47 7.63
CA ARG A 90 23.92 -8.16 6.38
C ARG A 90 22.96 -9.32 6.17
N VAL A 91 22.15 -9.23 5.13
CA VAL A 91 21.11 -10.22 4.84
C VAL A 91 21.26 -10.76 3.43
N ALA A 92 20.68 -11.93 3.18
CA ALA A 92 20.65 -12.49 1.83
C ALA A 92 19.85 -11.54 0.92
N ALA A 93 20.35 -11.29 -0.30
CA ALA A 93 19.67 -10.41 -1.26
C ALA A 93 18.25 -10.88 -1.56
N GLU A 94 18.01 -12.19 -1.57
CA GLU A 94 16.69 -12.82 -1.78
C GLU A 94 15.72 -12.62 -0.61
N ALA A 95 16.22 -12.29 0.59
CA ALA A 95 15.39 -11.96 1.74
C ALA A 95 14.89 -10.50 1.69
N VAL A 96 15.38 -9.70 0.74
CA VAL A 96 14.99 -8.31 0.56
C VAL A 96 14.16 -8.19 -0.71
N ARG A 97 12.98 -7.58 -0.59
CA ARG A 97 12.09 -7.29 -1.71
C ARG A 97 11.77 -5.80 -1.78
N PRO A 98 11.49 -5.26 -2.97
CA PRO A 98 10.94 -3.92 -3.08
C PRO A 98 9.52 -3.86 -2.50
N GLU A 99 9.08 -2.65 -2.16
CA GLU A 99 7.67 -2.33 -1.91
C GLU A 99 6.81 -2.78 -3.11
N THR A 100 5.67 -3.42 -2.84
CA THR A 100 4.65 -3.69 -3.86
C THR A 100 3.81 -2.44 -4.12
N PRO A 101 3.16 -2.31 -5.30
CA PRO A 101 2.31 -1.14 -5.59
C PRO A 101 1.21 -0.88 -4.54
N GLY A 102 0.64 -1.93 -3.94
CA GLY A 102 -0.34 -1.81 -2.86
C GLY A 102 0.26 -1.15 -1.60
N GLU A 103 1.42 -1.63 -1.16
CA GLU A 103 2.15 -1.08 -0.01
C GLU A 103 2.59 0.37 -0.24
N ILE A 104 3.02 0.70 -1.47
CA ILE A 104 3.33 2.09 -1.84
C ILE A 104 2.10 2.97 -1.66
N PHE A 105 0.95 2.54 -2.17
CA PHE A 105 -0.26 3.36 -2.09
C PHE A 105 -0.72 3.52 -0.64
N GLU A 106 -0.68 2.46 0.17
CA GLU A 106 -0.95 2.54 1.60
C GLU A 106 -0.02 3.52 2.31
N ARG A 107 1.29 3.43 2.10
CA ARG A 107 2.27 4.36 2.67
C ARG A 107 2.01 5.80 2.26
N LEU A 108 1.64 6.03 1.00
CA LEU A 108 1.27 7.36 0.50
C LEU A 108 0.01 7.87 1.18
N LEU A 109 -1.03 7.05 1.33
CA LEU A 109 -2.24 7.42 2.08
C LEU A 109 -1.89 7.86 3.50
N LEU A 110 -1.08 7.07 4.22
CA LEU A 110 -0.64 7.40 5.58
C LEU A 110 0.19 8.69 5.64
N SER A 111 1.04 8.94 4.63
CA SER A 111 1.83 10.17 4.50
C SER A 111 0.96 11.41 4.29
N HIS A 112 -0.22 11.24 3.67
CA HIS A 112 -1.27 12.25 3.53
C HIS A 112 -2.29 12.21 4.69
N HIS A 113 -1.97 11.53 5.80
CA HIS A 113 -2.82 11.38 6.99
C HIS A 113 -4.17 10.71 6.73
N VAL A 114 -4.21 9.79 5.77
CA VAL A 114 -5.38 8.98 5.42
C VAL A 114 -5.15 7.54 5.84
N ASP A 115 -6.04 7.03 6.69
CA ASP A 115 -6.17 5.60 6.97
C ASP A 115 -7.10 4.97 5.91
N PRO A 116 -6.66 3.92 5.18
CA PRO A 116 -7.45 3.30 4.12
C PRO A 116 -8.75 2.65 4.61
N ASP A 117 -8.86 2.25 5.88
CA ASP A 117 -10.05 1.59 6.43
C ASP A 117 -11.02 2.57 7.11
N THR A 118 -10.52 3.75 7.51
CA THR A 118 -11.29 4.76 8.23
C THR A 118 -11.24 6.14 7.56
N LEU A 119 -11.16 6.16 6.22
CA LEU A 119 -11.01 7.37 5.41
C LEU A 119 -12.14 8.38 5.66
N THR A 120 -11.76 9.61 6.02
CA THR A 120 -12.70 10.72 6.21
C THR A 120 -12.52 11.89 5.23
N ASP A 121 -11.40 11.94 4.51
CA ASP A 121 -11.06 13.04 3.60
C ASP A 121 -10.68 12.49 2.22
N VAL A 122 -11.62 12.60 1.27
CA VAL A 122 -11.46 12.13 -0.11
C VAL A 122 -10.42 12.97 -0.86
N GLU A 123 -10.26 14.26 -0.53
CA GLU A 123 -9.28 15.11 -1.22
C GLU A 123 -7.85 14.70 -0.85
N SER A 124 -7.58 14.45 0.43
CA SER A 124 -6.26 13.94 0.86
C SER A 124 -5.96 12.56 0.25
N ALA A 125 -6.97 11.69 0.15
CA ALA A 125 -6.83 10.40 -0.53
C ALA A 125 -6.57 10.55 -2.03
N TRP A 126 -7.20 11.53 -2.68
CA TRP A 126 -6.94 11.87 -4.08
C TRP A 126 -5.51 12.36 -4.28
N LEU A 127 -4.98 13.21 -3.39
CA LEU A 127 -3.59 13.65 -3.47
C LEU A 127 -2.63 12.47 -3.38
N ALA A 128 -2.83 11.57 -2.41
CA ALA A 128 -2.07 10.33 -2.30
C ALA A 128 -2.18 9.46 -3.57
N PHE A 129 -3.38 9.35 -4.15
CA PHE A 129 -3.60 8.60 -5.38
C PHE A 129 -2.89 9.25 -6.59
N THR A 130 -2.90 10.58 -6.70
CA THR A 130 -2.17 11.26 -7.78
C THR A 130 -0.66 11.03 -7.67
N GLU A 131 -0.10 11.06 -6.46
CA GLU A 131 1.30 10.74 -6.21
C GLU A 131 1.60 9.27 -6.50
N PHE A 132 0.70 8.37 -6.11
CA PHE A 132 0.79 6.95 -6.42
C PHE A 132 0.85 6.74 -7.93
N CYS A 133 -0.11 7.28 -8.70
CA CYS A 133 -0.11 7.21 -10.17
C CYS A 133 1.14 7.82 -10.82
N GLN A 134 1.80 8.78 -10.19
CA GLN A 134 3.07 9.37 -10.68
C GLN A 134 4.30 8.55 -10.29
N THR A 135 4.16 7.58 -9.38
CA THR A 135 5.25 6.68 -8.99
C THR A 135 5.48 5.66 -10.12
N GLY A 136 6.70 5.68 -10.67
CA GLY A 136 7.15 4.70 -11.64
C GLY A 136 7.52 3.38 -10.97
N PHE A 137 7.24 2.28 -11.65
CA PHE A 137 7.56 0.93 -11.19
C PHE A 137 8.24 0.19 -12.34
N ASP A 138 9.35 -0.47 -12.04
CA ASP A 138 10.08 -1.24 -13.04
C ASP A 138 9.32 -2.52 -13.39
N GLY A 139 9.25 -2.83 -14.69
CA GLY A 139 8.64 -4.07 -15.19
C GLY A 139 7.11 -4.06 -15.24
N LEU A 140 6.44 -2.93 -15.00
CA LEU A 140 5.01 -2.80 -15.28
C LEU A 140 4.76 -2.55 -16.78
N GLU A 141 3.83 -3.31 -17.34
CA GLU A 141 3.20 -3.06 -18.63
C GLU A 141 1.75 -2.58 -18.40
N ASP A 142 1.09 -2.05 -19.45
CA ASP A 142 -0.31 -1.59 -19.42
C ASP A 142 -0.70 -0.78 -18.16
N ASP A 143 0.21 0.07 -17.70
CA ASP A 143 0.08 0.84 -16.46
C ASP A 143 -0.82 2.06 -16.66
N GLY A 144 -2.06 1.97 -16.19
CA GLY A 144 -3.06 3.01 -16.31
C GLY A 144 -3.87 3.22 -15.03
N PHE A 145 -4.75 4.22 -15.07
CA PHE A 145 -5.63 4.53 -13.94
C PHE A 145 -7.04 4.87 -14.40
N VAL A 146 -7.99 4.72 -13.48
CA VAL A 146 -9.40 5.09 -13.65
C VAL A 146 -9.99 5.54 -12.32
N VAL A 147 -10.90 6.51 -12.36
CA VAL A 147 -11.77 6.88 -11.24
C VAL A 147 -13.20 6.48 -11.59
N GLN A 148 -13.83 5.68 -10.75
CA GLN A 148 -15.19 5.18 -10.97
C GLN A 148 -16.13 5.67 -9.88
N TRP A 149 -17.39 5.96 -10.22
CA TRP A 149 -18.39 6.43 -9.27
C TRP A 149 -19.77 5.86 -9.53
N GLY A 150 -20.63 5.93 -8.50
CA GLY A 150 -22.04 5.59 -8.62
C GLY A 150 -22.30 4.11 -8.91
N ARG A 151 -21.33 3.21 -8.67
CA ARG A 151 -21.62 1.77 -8.59
C ARG A 151 -22.39 1.49 -7.31
N TYR A 152 -23.46 0.68 -7.41
CA TYR A 152 -24.39 0.40 -6.32
C TYR A 152 -24.35 -1.08 -5.93
N SER A 153 -24.22 -1.35 -4.63
CA SER A 153 -24.73 -2.60 -4.06
C SER A 153 -26.25 -2.48 -3.95
N TRP A 154 -27.00 -3.33 -4.65
CA TRP A 154 -28.47 -3.40 -4.55
C TRP A 154 -28.94 -3.60 -3.10
N THR A 155 -28.12 -4.27 -2.30
CA THR A 155 -28.39 -4.57 -0.89
C THR A 155 -28.21 -3.35 0.00
N ASP A 156 -27.17 -2.54 -0.26
CA ASP A 156 -26.73 -1.51 0.70
C ASP A 156 -27.15 -0.09 0.32
N ARG A 157 -27.63 0.14 -0.91
CA ARG A 157 -28.01 1.47 -1.45
C ARG A 157 -26.93 2.54 -1.24
N THR A 158 -25.67 2.12 -1.23
CA THR A 158 -24.51 3.01 -1.11
C THR A 158 -23.95 3.31 -2.49
N ALA A 159 -23.61 4.57 -2.75
CA ALA A 159 -22.78 4.90 -3.90
C ALA A 159 -21.32 4.55 -3.57
N THR A 160 -20.59 4.07 -4.56
CA THR A 160 -19.14 3.87 -4.46
C THR A 160 -18.40 4.99 -5.20
N LEU A 161 -17.24 5.39 -4.68
CA LEU A 161 -16.18 6.09 -5.40
C LEU A 161 -14.92 5.22 -5.30
N SER A 162 -14.27 4.94 -6.42
CA SER A 162 -13.08 4.10 -6.46
C SER A 162 -11.95 4.81 -7.19
N PHE A 163 -10.76 4.79 -6.62
CA PHE A 163 -9.52 5.20 -7.27
C PHE A 163 -8.70 3.96 -7.60
N THR A 164 -8.51 3.67 -8.87
CA THR A 164 -7.89 2.42 -9.32
C THR A 164 -6.71 2.70 -10.21
N ARG A 165 -5.59 2.04 -9.91
CA ARG A 165 -4.46 1.88 -10.83
C ARG A 165 -4.40 0.43 -11.26
N GLN A 166 -4.33 0.20 -12.56
CA GLN A 166 -4.25 -1.13 -13.16
C GLN A 166 -2.93 -1.25 -13.92
N TYR A 167 -2.30 -2.42 -13.85
CA TYR A 167 -1.04 -2.72 -14.53
C TYR A 167 -0.95 -4.21 -14.83
N THR A 168 -0.08 -4.59 -15.75
CA THR A 168 0.30 -5.99 -16.01
C THR A 168 1.73 -6.22 -15.56
N LEU A 169 1.98 -7.40 -14.96
CA LEU A 169 3.34 -7.89 -14.69
C LEU A 169 3.83 -8.72 -15.89
N ALA A 170 5.08 -9.19 -15.84
CA ALA A 170 5.69 -9.97 -16.92
C ALA A 170 4.90 -11.23 -17.34
N ASP A 171 4.00 -11.73 -16.49
CA ASP A 171 3.10 -12.84 -16.78
C ASP A 171 1.82 -12.43 -17.56
N ARG A 172 1.69 -11.14 -17.86
CA ARG A 172 0.55 -10.49 -18.53
C ARG A 172 -0.78 -10.68 -17.84
N ILE A 173 -0.77 -11.02 -16.55
CA ILE A 173 -1.98 -11.04 -15.74
C ILE A 173 -2.25 -9.59 -15.32
N PRO A 174 -3.43 -9.05 -15.58
CA PRO A 174 -3.76 -7.72 -15.13
C PRO A 174 -4.00 -7.74 -13.61
N TRP A 175 -3.36 -6.80 -12.94
CA TRP A 175 -3.46 -6.54 -11.52
C TRP A 175 -4.01 -5.14 -11.32
N GLN A 176 -4.72 -4.93 -10.23
CA GLN A 176 -5.18 -3.62 -9.84
C GLN A 176 -4.98 -3.37 -8.35
N VAL A 177 -4.70 -2.11 -8.04
CA VAL A 177 -4.75 -1.56 -6.69
C VAL A 177 -5.89 -0.54 -6.68
N SER A 178 -6.86 -0.75 -5.80
CA SER A 178 -8.07 0.06 -5.73
C SER A 178 -8.31 0.56 -4.31
N LEU A 179 -8.55 1.86 -4.16
CA LEU A 179 -9.13 2.43 -2.95
C LEU A 179 -10.63 2.63 -3.18
N ASP A 180 -11.43 1.78 -2.54
CA ASP A 180 -12.89 1.81 -2.63
C ASP A 180 -13.48 2.56 -1.45
N MET A 181 -14.38 3.50 -1.72
CA MET A 181 -15.09 4.29 -0.72
C MET A 181 -16.59 4.16 -0.89
N ARG A 182 -17.34 3.91 0.20
CA ARG A 182 -18.80 3.74 0.17
C ARG A 182 -19.51 4.85 0.92
N PHE A 183 -20.50 5.46 0.28
CA PHE A 183 -21.24 6.61 0.78
C PHE A 183 -22.73 6.31 0.92
N ALA A 184 -23.37 6.88 1.93
CA ALA A 184 -24.83 6.84 2.05
C ALA A 184 -25.48 8.10 1.49
N GLY A 185 -26.70 7.96 0.98
CA GLY A 185 -27.53 9.10 0.53
C GLY A 185 -27.40 9.40 -0.97
N PHE A 186 -26.37 8.90 -1.66
CA PHE A 186 -26.08 9.21 -3.06
C PHE A 186 -26.69 8.23 -4.08
N HIS A 187 -27.82 7.59 -3.75
CA HIS A 187 -28.48 6.56 -4.56
C HIS A 187 -29.01 7.02 -5.93
N THR A 188 -29.04 8.32 -6.19
CA THR A 188 -29.48 8.92 -7.47
C THR A 188 -28.31 9.37 -8.36
N LEU A 189 -27.07 9.20 -7.92
CA LEU A 189 -25.90 9.55 -8.71
C LEU A 189 -25.82 8.65 -9.96
N ALA A 190 -25.65 9.22 -11.15
CA ALA A 190 -25.43 8.40 -12.33
C ALA A 190 -24.11 7.64 -12.20
N THR A 191 -24.11 6.33 -12.52
CA THR A 191 -22.88 5.56 -12.62
C THR A 191 -22.01 6.12 -13.75
N GLY A 192 -20.71 6.18 -13.53
CA GLY A 192 -19.76 6.61 -14.55
C GLY A 192 -18.32 6.34 -14.13
N ASP A 193 -17.40 6.63 -15.04
CA ASP A 193 -15.98 6.58 -14.80
C ASP A 193 -15.24 7.63 -15.66
N SER A 194 -13.98 7.86 -15.36
CA SER A 194 -13.11 8.78 -16.09
C SER A 194 -12.67 8.26 -17.47
N GLY A 195 -12.95 6.99 -17.79
CA GLY A 195 -12.18 6.21 -18.75
C GLY A 195 -10.81 5.82 -18.20
N PHE A 196 -10.27 4.71 -18.71
CA PHE A 196 -8.88 4.33 -18.45
C PHE A 196 -7.91 5.23 -19.19
N ASP A 197 -6.90 5.73 -18.49
CA ASP A 197 -5.78 6.49 -19.06
C ASP A 197 -4.46 5.75 -18.78
N PHE A 198 -3.77 5.37 -19.86
CA PHE A 198 -2.49 4.64 -19.84
C PHE A 198 -1.29 5.55 -20.17
N THR A 199 -1.46 6.87 -20.11
CA THR A 199 -0.36 7.82 -20.29
C THR A 199 0.72 7.51 -19.25
N PRO A 200 2.01 7.37 -19.59
CA PRO A 200 3.05 7.01 -18.62
C PRO A 200 3.27 8.09 -17.55
N PRO A 201 3.88 7.77 -16.38
CA PRO A 201 4.21 8.75 -15.36
C PRO A 201 4.95 9.97 -15.91
N GLY A 202 4.61 11.16 -15.42
CA GLY A 202 5.15 12.43 -15.87
C GLY A 202 4.09 13.49 -16.16
N PRO A 203 4.47 14.60 -16.83
CA PRO A 203 3.61 15.77 -17.02
C PRO A 203 2.29 15.47 -17.74
N ALA A 204 2.29 14.55 -18.70
CA ALA A 204 1.08 14.19 -19.43
C ALA A 204 0.08 13.43 -18.56
N ARG A 205 0.53 12.45 -17.75
CA ARG A 205 -0.31 11.78 -16.75
C ARG A 205 -0.81 12.76 -15.69
N ALA A 206 0.01 13.75 -15.30
CA ALA A 206 -0.42 14.77 -14.35
C ALA A 206 -1.56 15.63 -14.91
N ALA A 207 -1.50 15.96 -16.21
CA ALA A 207 -2.59 16.66 -16.90
C ALA A 207 -3.86 15.80 -17.00
N ALA A 208 -3.74 14.50 -17.26
CA ALA A 208 -4.87 13.58 -17.27
C ALA A 208 -5.55 13.50 -15.90
N LEU A 209 -4.78 13.34 -14.82
CA LEU A 209 -5.31 13.37 -13.44
C LEU A 209 -5.99 14.71 -13.13
N ALA A 210 -5.41 15.84 -13.55
CA ALA A 210 -6.02 17.15 -13.37
C ALA A 210 -7.37 17.27 -14.12
N ALA A 211 -7.49 16.67 -15.31
CA ALA A 211 -8.75 16.63 -16.06
C ALA A 211 -9.83 15.78 -15.35
N VAL A 212 -9.45 14.68 -14.70
CA VAL A 212 -10.38 13.91 -13.84
C VAL A 212 -10.87 14.77 -12.68
N ARG A 213 -9.98 15.49 -11.99
CA ARG A 213 -10.36 16.39 -10.89
C ARG A 213 -11.25 17.55 -11.35
N ALA A 214 -11.04 18.06 -12.56
CA ALA A 214 -11.90 19.07 -13.18
C ALA A 214 -13.31 18.52 -13.41
N THR A 215 -13.44 17.33 -13.99
CA THR A 215 -14.73 16.64 -14.18
C THR A 215 -15.53 16.52 -12.87
N VAL A 216 -14.86 16.15 -11.77
CA VAL A 216 -15.49 16.08 -10.45
C VAL A 216 -15.99 17.45 -9.99
N THR A 217 -15.22 18.51 -10.23
CA THR A 217 -15.58 19.88 -9.81
C THR A 217 -16.74 20.45 -10.63
N GLU A 218 -16.79 20.12 -11.93
CA GLU A 218 -17.80 20.62 -12.86
C GLU A 218 -19.15 19.91 -12.72
N ASN A 219 -19.18 18.71 -12.10
CA ASN A 219 -20.39 17.96 -11.82
C ASN A 219 -20.81 18.13 -10.35
N PRO A 220 -21.88 18.90 -10.03
CA PRO A 220 -22.27 19.18 -8.65
C PRO A 220 -22.55 17.93 -7.81
N HIS A 221 -23.14 16.88 -8.41
CA HIS A 221 -23.45 15.64 -7.69
C HIS A 221 -22.19 14.84 -7.35
N LEU A 222 -21.18 14.85 -8.21
CA LEU A 222 -19.88 14.26 -7.91
C LEU A 222 -19.10 15.09 -6.92
N TYR A 223 -19.16 16.41 -7.02
CA TYR A 223 -18.55 17.31 -6.06
C TYR A 223 -19.13 17.12 -4.64
N ASP A 224 -20.45 16.94 -4.52
CA ASP A 224 -21.11 16.64 -3.24
C ASP A 224 -20.66 15.28 -2.68
N LEU A 225 -20.55 14.25 -3.53
CA LEU A 225 -20.01 12.94 -3.12
C LEU A 225 -18.57 13.08 -2.63
N TRP A 226 -17.73 13.81 -3.36
CA TRP A 226 -16.32 14.03 -3.06
C TRP A 226 -16.10 14.75 -1.73
N ARG A 227 -17.03 15.62 -1.32
CA ARG A 227 -16.97 16.32 -0.03
C ARG A 227 -17.61 15.57 1.12
N ALA A 228 -18.28 14.45 0.83
CA ALA A 228 -18.90 13.64 1.86
C ALA A 228 -17.86 12.77 2.58
N VAL A 229 -18.23 12.31 3.78
CA VAL A 229 -17.44 11.35 4.54
C VAL A 229 -17.90 9.94 4.15
N PRO A 230 -17.01 9.07 3.63
CA PRO A 230 -17.35 7.68 3.39
C PRO A 230 -17.78 7.00 4.71
N ARG A 231 -18.70 6.04 4.61
CA ARG A 231 -19.06 5.16 5.74
C ARG A 231 -18.09 4.01 5.91
N ARG A 232 -17.47 3.60 4.81
CA ARG A 232 -16.48 2.53 4.74
C ARG A 232 -15.52 2.88 3.63
N SER A 233 -14.27 2.53 3.83
CA SER A 233 -13.27 2.48 2.79
C SER A 233 -12.47 1.20 2.92
N ALA A 234 -11.82 0.78 1.85
CA ALA A 234 -10.87 -0.32 1.86
C ALA A 234 -9.87 -0.14 0.72
N LEU A 235 -8.61 -0.43 1.00
CA LEU A 235 -7.59 -0.62 -0.02
C LEU A 235 -7.56 -2.11 -0.40
N THR A 236 -7.63 -2.40 -1.70
CA THR A 236 -7.60 -3.76 -2.22
C THR A 236 -6.50 -3.91 -3.26
N VAL A 237 -5.90 -5.10 -3.30
CA VAL A 237 -4.95 -5.53 -4.32
C VAL A 237 -5.43 -6.86 -4.85
N GLU A 238 -5.80 -6.90 -6.12
CA GLU A 238 -6.40 -8.10 -6.72
C GLU A 238 -6.04 -8.23 -8.20
N ARG A 239 -6.29 -9.42 -8.73
CA ARG A 239 -6.25 -9.63 -10.18
C ARG A 239 -7.49 -8.95 -10.78
N ALA A 240 -7.29 -8.20 -11.85
CA ALA A 240 -8.41 -7.64 -12.60
C ALA A 240 -9.08 -8.77 -13.42
N ASP A 241 -10.40 -8.81 -13.38
CA ASP A 241 -11.23 -9.79 -14.10
C ASP A 241 -11.38 -9.46 -15.60
#